data_AF-A0A9E5Z6I8-F1
#
_entry.id   AF-A0A9E5Z6I8-F1
#
_cell.length_a   1.000
_cell.length_b   1.000
_cell.length_c   1.000
_cell.angle_alpha   90.00
_cell.angle_beta   90.00
_cell.angle_gamma   90.00
#
_symmetry.space_group_name_H-M   'P 1'
#
loop_
_entity.id
_entity.type
_entity.pdbx_description
1 polymer ?
#
loop_
_entity_poly.entity_id
_entity_poly.type
_entity_poly.pdbx_seq_one_letter_code
_entity_poly.pdbx_strand_id
1 'polypeptide(L)'
;MVQNMRRHIHILAVMVVIIGAIAACGGGSSAASYETVTAASIKSGDAIPAPTGDVIITMLGDLNVTNSGDTLELDMPTLEGFGLVKYTVNDPWLNAENTYTGVLISDLRKALGASSSATSLLFTALDDYQVDISLEDVEKWPILLATRNNGEYMDIENSGPTRVIFPYDAFPEIDRVSYKDLWIWNIKSVEVR
;
A
#
# COMPACT_ATOMS: atom_id res chain seq x y z
N MET A 1 46.37 -67.37 5.15
CA MET A 1 45.53 -67.86 4.02
C MET A 1 44.51 -66.76 3.73
N VAL A 2 44.93 -65.71 3.03
CA VAL A 2 44.68 -65.44 1.60
C VAL A 2 43.18 -65.51 1.24
N GLN A 3 42.56 -64.35 1.00
CA GLN A 3 41.81 -63.98 -0.22
C GLN A 3 41.24 -62.55 -0.03
N ASN A 4 41.86 -61.52 -0.61
CA ASN A 4 41.61 -60.95 -1.95
C ASN A 4 40.21 -60.37 -2.18
N MET A 5 40.12 -59.05 -1.98
CA MET A 5 39.81 -58.04 -3.00
C MET A 5 38.57 -58.26 -3.88
N ARG A 6 37.54 -57.44 -3.64
CA ARG A 6 36.68 -56.90 -4.71
C ARG A 6 36.46 -55.39 -4.50
N ARG A 7 37.00 -54.64 -5.47
CA ARG A 7 36.77 -53.20 -5.72
C ARG A 7 35.30 -52.97 -6.04
N HIS A 8 34.68 -51.97 -5.41
CA HIS A 8 33.56 -51.26 -6.02
C HIS A 8 33.78 -49.75 -5.89
N ILE A 9 34.09 -49.16 -7.04
CA ILE A 9 34.16 -47.73 -7.32
C ILE A 9 32.72 -47.24 -7.52
N HIS A 10 32.28 -46.26 -6.72
CA HIS A 10 31.10 -45.41 -6.98
C HIS A 10 31.54 -43.99 -6.64
N ILE A 11 32.00 -43.22 -7.64
CA ILE A 11 31.26 -42.17 -8.38
C ILE A 11 30.70 -41.07 -7.45
N LEU A 12 31.27 -39.89 -7.68
CA LEU A 12 31.01 -38.54 -7.17
C LEU A 12 29.60 -38.24 -6.65
N ALA A 13 29.57 -37.53 -5.51
CA ALA A 13 28.65 -36.41 -5.29
C ALA A 13 29.44 -35.29 -4.58
N VAL A 14 29.93 -34.32 -5.34
CA VAL A 14 30.52 -33.09 -4.80
C VAL A 14 29.35 -32.20 -4.39
N MET A 15 29.02 -32.17 -3.10
CA MET A 15 28.15 -31.12 -2.54
C MET A 15 28.98 -29.85 -2.38
N VAL A 16 28.83 -28.93 -3.33
CA VAL A 16 29.26 -27.54 -3.15
C VAL A 16 28.22 -26.84 -2.28
N VAL A 17 28.47 -26.75 -0.98
CA VAL A 17 27.69 -25.88 -0.08
C VAL A 17 28.27 -24.48 -0.22
N ILE A 18 27.64 -23.65 -1.06
CA ILE A 18 27.92 -22.21 -1.10
C ILE A 18 27.22 -21.59 0.11
N ILE A 19 27.97 -21.40 1.20
CA ILE A 19 27.51 -20.59 2.33
C ILE A 19 27.63 -19.12 1.92
N GLY A 20 26.55 -18.56 1.37
CA GLY A 20 26.41 -17.13 1.20
C GLY A 20 26.23 -16.48 2.58
N ALA A 21 27.29 -15.88 3.12
CA ALA A 21 27.21 -15.05 4.29
C ALA A 21 26.47 -13.74 3.92
N ILE A 22 25.18 -13.67 4.21
CA ILE A 22 24.44 -12.41 4.15
C ILE A 22 24.84 -11.62 5.41
N ALA A 23 25.54 -10.52 5.19
CA ALA A 23 25.77 -9.50 6.20
C ALA A 23 24.42 -8.96 6.66
N ALA A 24 23.96 -9.39 7.84
CA ALA A 24 22.82 -8.82 8.53
C ALA A 24 23.24 -7.47 9.13
N CYS A 25 23.14 -6.41 8.34
CA CYS A 25 23.11 -5.05 8.88
C CYS A 25 21.71 -4.79 9.44
N GLY A 26 21.65 -4.54 10.75
CA GLY A 26 20.43 -4.31 11.48
C GLY A 26 19.64 -3.10 11.00
N GLY A 27 18.35 -3.33 10.79
CA GLY A 27 17.27 -2.38 10.96
C GLY A 27 16.12 -3.19 11.54
N GLY A 28 15.55 -2.77 12.66
CA GLY A 28 14.43 -3.48 13.29
C GLY A 28 13.27 -3.59 12.31
N SER A 29 13.12 -4.74 11.67
CA SER A 29 11.92 -5.08 10.92
C SER A 29 10.81 -5.35 11.93
N SER A 30 9.96 -4.35 12.17
CA SER A 30 8.55 -4.67 12.41
C SER A 30 8.14 -5.54 11.23
N ALA A 31 7.77 -6.80 11.48
CA ALA A 31 7.31 -7.69 10.42
C ALA A 31 6.20 -6.95 9.66
N ALA A 32 6.42 -6.67 8.37
CA ALA A 32 5.50 -5.84 7.61
C ALA A 32 4.10 -6.44 7.71
N SER A 33 3.15 -5.67 8.23
CA SER A 33 1.74 -6.08 8.37
C SER A 33 0.99 -6.12 7.02
N TYR A 34 1.74 -6.08 5.93
CA TYR A 34 1.29 -6.15 4.55
C TYR A 34 2.34 -6.88 3.69
N GLU A 35 1.89 -7.42 2.56
CA GLU A 35 2.71 -8.04 1.52
C GLU A 35 2.83 -7.08 0.32
N THR A 36 4.03 -6.90 -0.23
CA THR A 36 4.22 -6.16 -1.48
C THR A 36 3.69 -6.96 -2.67
N VAL A 37 2.82 -6.36 -3.48
CA VAL A 37 2.26 -6.94 -4.70
C VAL A 37 2.99 -6.42 -5.93
N THR A 38 3.23 -5.11 -6.01
CA THR A 38 4.04 -4.48 -7.07
C THR A 38 4.97 -3.44 -6.47
N ALA A 39 6.18 -3.34 -6.98
CA ALA A 39 7.10 -2.27 -6.59
C ALA A 39 6.69 -0.94 -7.22
N ALA A 40 6.95 0.17 -6.53
CA ALA A 40 6.69 1.52 -7.03
C ALA A 40 7.52 1.83 -8.29
N SER A 41 6.84 2.25 -9.35
CA SER A 41 7.45 2.82 -10.56
C SER A 41 7.53 4.35 -10.50
N ILE A 42 6.67 4.99 -9.71
CA ILE A 42 6.67 6.44 -9.42
C ILE A 42 7.18 6.61 -7.98
N LYS A 43 8.23 7.40 -7.80
CA LYS A 43 8.85 7.64 -6.49
C LYS A 43 8.80 9.12 -6.12
N SER A 44 9.08 9.40 -4.85
CA SER A 44 9.24 10.79 -4.40
C SER A 44 10.31 11.51 -5.20
N GLY A 45 9.97 12.70 -5.71
CA GLY A 45 10.81 13.51 -6.58
C GLY A 45 10.66 13.23 -8.09
N ASP A 46 9.97 12.17 -8.48
CA ASP A 46 9.62 11.92 -9.89
C ASP A 46 8.49 12.86 -10.34
N ALA A 47 8.48 13.21 -11.62
CA ALA A 47 7.30 13.84 -12.21
C ALA A 47 6.15 12.83 -12.28
N ILE A 48 4.99 13.21 -11.76
CA ILE A 48 3.79 12.36 -11.81
C ILE A 48 3.13 12.58 -13.19
N PRO A 49 2.93 11.51 -13.99
CA PRO A 49 2.35 11.66 -15.33
C PRO A 49 0.92 12.20 -15.24
N ALA A 50 0.51 12.94 -16.28
CA ALA A 50 -0.89 13.33 -16.42
C ALA A 50 -1.75 12.07 -16.72
N PRO A 51 -3.01 12.03 -16.25
CA PRO A 51 -3.93 10.94 -16.53
C PRO A 51 -4.07 10.69 -18.04
N THR A 52 -4.14 9.42 -18.41
CA THR A 52 -4.40 8.96 -19.78
C THR A 52 -5.77 8.32 -19.93
N GLY A 53 -6.42 7.97 -18.81
CA GLY A 53 -7.79 7.49 -18.73
C GLY A 53 -8.66 8.37 -17.83
N ASP A 54 -9.72 7.76 -17.30
CA ASP A 54 -10.64 8.44 -16.38
C ASP A 54 -9.91 8.84 -15.09
N VAL A 55 -10.09 10.10 -14.69
CA VAL A 55 -9.61 10.60 -13.41
C VAL A 55 -10.45 9.96 -12.31
N ILE A 56 -9.78 9.25 -11.40
CA ILE A 56 -10.44 8.56 -10.28
C ILE A 56 -10.30 9.34 -8.97
N ILE A 57 -9.22 10.12 -8.81
CA ILE A 57 -8.99 10.97 -7.64
C ILE A 57 -8.36 12.29 -8.10
N THR A 58 -8.89 13.40 -7.58
CA THR A 58 -8.24 14.71 -7.67
C THR A 58 -7.66 15.09 -6.31
N MET A 59 -6.36 15.38 -6.27
CA MET A 59 -5.70 15.87 -5.06
C MET A 59 -5.44 17.36 -5.18
N LEU A 60 -5.61 18.06 -4.06
CA LEU A 60 -5.58 19.53 -3.99
C LEU A 60 -5.03 20.00 -2.62
N GLY A 61 -4.92 21.31 -2.44
CA GLY A 61 -4.45 21.92 -1.20
C GLY A 61 -2.94 22.17 -1.21
N ASP A 62 -2.26 21.87 -0.10
CA ASP A 62 -0.82 22.11 0.08
C ASP A 62 0.05 21.06 -0.68
N LEU A 63 0.06 21.19 -2.01
CA LEU A 63 0.78 20.31 -2.93
C LEU A 63 2.01 21.01 -3.54
N ASN A 64 3.13 20.29 -3.59
CA ASN A 64 4.34 20.73 -4.31
C ASN A 64 4.51 20.03 -5.66
N VAL A 65 3.71 19.00 -5.95
CA VAL A 65 3.72 18.26 -7.21
C VAL A 65 2.30 18.22 -7.79
N THR A 66 2.14 18.78 -8.99
CA THR A 66 0.86 18.84 -9.72
C THR A 66 1.06 18.39 -11.17
N ASN A 67 -0.01 17.94 -11.81
CA ASN A 67 -0.02 17.59 -13.24
C ASN A 67 -1.20 18.24 -14.01
N SER A 68 -2.11 18.93 -13.31
CA SER A 68 -3.27 19.62 -13.86
C SER A 68 -3.48 20.94 -13.12
N GLY A 69 -2.80 22.00 -13.57
CA GLY A 69 -2.85 23.32 -12.91
C GLY A 69 -2.32 23.28 -11.48
N ASP A 70 -3.19 23.64 -10.52
CA ASP A 70 -2.94 23.61 -9.08
C ASP A 70 -3.37 22.29 -8.41
N THR A 71 -3.78 21.30 -9.20
CA THR A 71 -4.22 19.99 -8.73
C THR A 71 -3.35 18.86 -9.27
N LEU A 72 -3.39 17.73 -8.56
CA LEU A 72 -2.86 16.46 -9.04
C LEU A 72 -4.00 15.51 -9.32
N GLU A 73 -4.23 15.20 -10.59
CA GLU A 73 -5.23 14.23 -11.02
C GLU A 73 -4.58 12.86 -11.22
N LEU A 74 -5.24 11.81 -10.72
CA LEU A 74 -4.77 10.44 -10.81
C LEU A 74 -5.80 9.59 -11.55
N ASP A 75 -5.37 8.88 -12.59
CA ASP A 75 -6.07 7.69 -13.09
C ASP A 75 -5.59 6.43 -12.36
N MET A 76 -6.26 5.29 -12.60
CA MET A 76 -5.90 4.02 -11.96
C MET A 76 -4.44 3.62 -12.19
N PRO A 77 -3.89 3.61 -13.44
CA PRO A 77 -2.48 3.29 -13.65
C PRO A 77 -1.51 4.20 -12.90
N THR A 78 -1.78 5.52 -12.85
CA THR A 78 -0.92 6.48 -12.14
C THR A 78 -0.97 6.23 -10.62
N LEU A 79 -2.15 5.99 -10.06
CA LEU A 79 -2.30 5.64 -8.64
C LEU A 79 -1.52 4.36 -8.32
N GLU A 80 -1.75 3.26 -9.04
CA GLU A 80 -1.07 1.98 -8.75
C GLU A 80 0.44 2.03 -9.04
N GLY A 81 0.89 3.02 -9.81
CA GLY A 81 2.31 3.29 -10.07
C GLY A 81 3.12 3.66 -8.82
N PHE A 82 2.47 4.07 -7.73
CA PHE A 82 3.12 4.26 -6.41
C PHE A 82 3.45 2.93 -5.70
N GLY A 83 3.10 1.80 -6.30
CA GLY A 83 3.34 0.47 -5.76
C GLY A 83 2.12 -0.04 -4.99
N LEU A 84 1.87 -1.35 -5.13
CA LEU A 84 0.75 -2.01 -4.49
C LEU A 84 1.24 -2.89 -3.36
N VAL A 85 0.50 -2.84 -2.26
CA VAL A 85 0.62 -3.79 -1.16
C VAL A 85 -0.76 -4.36 -0.84
N LYS A 86 -0.79 -5.46 -0.08
CA LYS A 86 -2.04 -6.07 0.37
C LYS A 86 -1.95 -6.54 1.81
N TYR A 87 -3.09 -6.55 2.49
CA TYR A 87 -3.27 -7.29 3.74
C TYR A 87 -4.71 -7.75 3.90
N THR A 88 -4.90 -8.72 4.79
CA THR A 88 -6.20 -9.23 5.18
C THR A 88 -6.64 -8.57 6.48
N VAL A 89 -7.91 -8.16 6.54
CA VAL A 89 -8.53 -7.57 7.73
C VAL A 89 -9.99 -7.98 7.81
N ASN A 90 -10.53 -8.10 9.02
CA ASN A 90 -11.95 -8.20 9.25
C ASN A 90 -12.62 -6.85 8.95
N ASP A 91 -13.32 -6.76 7.83
CA ASP A 91 -14.00 -5.55 7.39
C ASP A 91 -15.18 -5.25 8.35
N PRO A 92 -15.22 -4.07 8.99
CA PRO A 92 -16.24 -3.75 9.99
C PRO A 92 -17.65 -3.59 9.41
N TRP A 93 -17.79 -3.39 8.10
CA TRP A 93 -19.05 -3.21 7.39
C TRP A 93 -19.56 -4.53 6.79
N LEU A 94 -18.65 -5.40 6.33
CA LEU A 94 -18.99 -6.72 5.79
C LEU A 94 -19.05 -7.82 6.86
N ASN A 95 -18.44 -7.56 8.03
CA ASN A 95 -18.29 -8.54 9.12
C ASN A 95 -17.67 -9.86 8.62
N ALA A 96 -16.66 -9.75 7.77
CA ALA A 96 -15.96 -10.85 7.11
C ALA A 96 -14.49 -10.49 6.88
N GLU A 97 -13.63 -11.51 6.75
CA GLU A 97 -12.23 -11.30 6.37
C GLU A 97 -12.13 -10.99 4.88
N ASN A 98 -11.49 -9.87 4.56
CA ASN A 98 -11.29 -9.39 3.20
C ASN A 98 -9.82 -9.04 2.99
N THR A 99 -9.30 -9.39 1.83
CA THR A 99 -7.93 -9.02 1.43
C THR A 99 -7.99 -7.80 0.54
N TYR A 100 -7.54 -6.66 1.07
CA TYR A 100 -7.49 -5.41 0.34
C TYR A 100 -6.13 -5.25 -0.32
N THR A 101 -6.11 -4.76 -1.56
CA THR A 101 -4.89 -4.37 -2.27
C THR A 101 -4.98 -2.92 -2.69
N GLY A 102 -3.90 -2.16 -2.49
CA GLY A 102 -3.87 -0.74 -2.79
C GLY A 102 -2.52 -0.10 -2.53
N VAL A 103 -2.53 1.22 -2.57
CA VAL A 103 -1.35 2.06 -2.33
C VAL A 103 -1.34 2.47 -0.86
N LEU A 104 -0.16 2.52 -0.24
CA LEU A 104 -0.02 3.12 1.09
C LEU A 104 -0.21 4.63 0.99
N ILE A 105 -1.13 5.18 1.79
CA ILE A 105 -1.37 6.64 1.82
C ILE A 105 -0.09 7.39 2.21
N SER A 106 0.76 6.78 3.04
CA SER A 106 2.06 7.34 3.42
C SER A 106 3.04 7.46 2.27
N ASP A 107 3.01 6.56 1.30
CA ASP A 107 3.86 6.62 0.11
C ASP A 107 3.31 7.62 -0.91
N LEU A 108 1.99 7.66 -1.07
CA LEU A 108 1.33 8.70 -1.87
C LEU A 108 1.72 10.08 -1.35
N ARG A 109 1.56 10.35 -0.05
CA ARG A 109 1.96 11.62 0.58
C ARG A 109 3.40 12.01 0.28
N LYS A 110 4.36 11.09 0.43
CA LYS A 110 5.78 11.37 0.17
C LYS A 110 6.01 11.78 -1.29
N ALA A 111 5.23 11.26 -2.22
CA ALA A 111 5.31 11.62 -3.62
C ALA A 111 4.71 13.00 -3.94
N LEU A 112 3.72 13.46 -3.17
CA LEU A 112 3.12 14.80 -3.33
C LEU A 112 4.05 15.93 -2.93
N GLY A 113 5.14 15.59 -2.21
CA GLY A 113 6.02 16.58 -1.62
C GLY A 113 5.28 17.51 -0.66
N ALA A 114 4.18 17.07 -0.05
CA ALA A 114 3.34 17.89 0.83
C ALA A 114 4.19 18.66 1.85
N SER A 115 3.82 19.91 2.12
CA SER A 115 4.55 20.78 3.05
C SER A 115 4.69 20.14 4.43
N SER A 116 5.79 20.47 5.12
CA SER A 116 5.99 20.12 6.52
C SER A 116 4.95 20.72 7.47
N SER A 117 4.17 21.71 7.02
CA SER A 117 3.06 22.29 7.78
C SER A 117 1.77 21.50 7.71
N ALA A 118 1.64 20.57 6.76
CA ALA A 118 0.44 19.75 6.64
C ALA A 118 0.27 18.90 7.90
N THR A 119 -0.97 18.77 8.35
CA THR A 119 -1.37 18.03 9.55
C THR A 119 -2.38 16.94 9.26
N SER A 120 -3.13 17.04 8.16
CA SER A 120 -4.12 16.03 7.80
C SER A 120 -4.44 15.94 6.31
N LEU A 121 -5.21 14.92 5.96
CA LEU A 121 -5.78 14.68 4.64
C LEU A 121 -7.31 14.64 4.77
N LEU A 122 -8.01 15.59 4.13
CA LEU A 122 -9.45 15.54 4.02
C LEU A 122 -9.84 14.73 2.77
N PHE A 123 -10.44 13.57 2.98
CA PHE A 123 -11.02 12.76 1.93
C PHE A 123 -12.47 13.16 1.71
N THR A 124 -12.87 13.30 0.45
CA THR A 124 -14.26 13.55 0.05
C THR A 124 -14.70 12.46 -0.94
N ALA A 125 -15.85 11.85 -0.67
CA ALA A 125 -16.46 10.83 -1.52
C ALA A 125 -17.30 11.45 -2.66
N LEU A 126 -17.75 10.62 -3.60
CA LEU A 126 -18.63 11.01 -4.70
C LEU A 126 -19.99 11.57 -4.22
N ASP A 127 -20.47 11.15 -3.05
CA ASP A 127 -21.70 11.63 -2.41
C ASP A 127 -21.47 12.81 -1.44
N ASP A 128 -20.29 13.41 -1.50
CA ASP A 128 -19.83 14.51 -0.66
C ASP A 128 -19.69 14.17 0.85
N TYR A 129 -19.72 12.89 1.23
CA TYR A 129 -19.27 12.46 2.55
C TYR A 129 -17.78 12.79 2.75
N GLN A 130 -17.41 13.24 3.94
CA GLN A 130 -16.06 13.69 4.23
C GLN A 130 -15.50 13.09 5.52
N VAL A 131 -14.22 12.74 5.49
CA VAL A 131 -13.45 12.32 6.66
C VAL A 131 -12.08 12.98 6.65
N ASP A 132 -11.60 13.34 7.83
CA ASP A 132 -10.31 13.98 8.02
C ASP A 132 -9.39 12.98 8.73
N ILE A 133 -8.30 12.58 8.07
CA ILE A 133 -7.34 11.59 8.57
C ILE A 133 -6.03 12.30 8.90
N SER A 134 -5.58 12.18 10.15
CA SER A 134 -4.36 12.82 10.62
C SER A 134 -3.11 12.25 9.91
N LEU A 135 -2.12 13.10 9.65
CA LEU A 135 -0.83 12.63 9.15
C LEU A 135 -0.08 11.76 10.17
N GLU A 136 -0.35 11.95 11.46
CA GLU A 136 0.16 11.06 12.51
C GLU A 136 -0.32 9.62 12.30
N ASP A 137 -1.61 9.40 12.06
CA ASP A 137 -2.16 8.07 11.80
C ASP A 137 -1.60 7.48 10.49
N VAL A 138 -1.50 8.30 9.44
CA VAL A 138 -0.92 7.91 8.14
C VAL A 138 0.54 7.48 8.27
N GLU A 139 1.32 8.12 9.13
CA GLU A 139 2.71 7.76 9.39
C GLU A 139 2.85 6.54 10.31
N LYS A 140 1.89 6.37 11.23
CA LYS A 140 1.92 5.33 12.25
C LYS A 140 1.48 3.95 11.73
N TRP A 141 0.49 3.91 10.84
CA TRP A 141 -0.11 2.66 10.36
C TRP A 141 -0.07 2.54 8.84
N PRO A 142 0.00 1.31 8.30
CA PRO A 142 -0.10 1.08 6.87
C PRO A 142 -1.54 1.20 6.37
N ILE A 143 -2.09 2.41 6.39
CA ILE A 143 -3.42 2.69 5.87
C ILE A 143 -3.39 2.62 4.34
N LEU A 144 -4.29 1.83 3.76
CA LEU A 144 -4.41 1.71 2.30
C LEU A 144 -5.41 2.70 1.76
N LEU A 145 -5.07 3.22 0.60
CA LEU A 145 -6.03 3.59 -0.43
C LEU A 145 -6.20 2.37 -1.35
N ALA A 146 -7.17 1.52 -1.01
CA ALA A 146 -7.42 0.26 -1.68
C ALA A 146 -8.09 0.47 -3.04
N THR A 147 -7.64 -0.26 -4.06
CA THR A 147 -8.24 -0.32 -5.41
C THR A 147 -8.93 -1.66 -5.67
N ARG A 148 -8.60 -2.69 -4.87
CA ARG A 148 -9.14 -4.04 -4.99
C ARG A 148 -9.58 -4.62 -3.66
N ASN A 149 -10.60 -5.46 -3.72
CA ASN A 149 -11.06 -6.32 -2.64
C ASN A 149 -11.05 -7.78 -3.14
N ASN A 150 -10.38 -8.67 -2.41
CA ASN A 150 -10.23 -10.09 -2.76
C ASN A 150 -9.69 -10.33 -4.18
N GLY A 151 -8.81 -9.44 -4.65
CA GLY A 151 -8.15 -9.54 -5.95
C GLY A 151 -8.90 -8.92 -7.12
N GLU A 152 -10.14 -8.47 -6.91
CA GLU A 152 -10.96 -7.81 -7.94
C GLU A 152 -10.99 -6.30 -7.74
N TYR A 153 -10.99 -5.53 -8.82
CA TYR A 153 -11.16 -4.08 -8.76
C TYR A 153 -12.54 -3.74 -8.19
N MET A 154 -12.57 -2.80 -7.24
CA MET A 154 -13.82 -2.29 -6.70
C MET A 154 -14.44 -1.31 -7.69
N ASP A 155 -15.71 -1.48 -8.03
CA ASP A 155 -16.51 -0.50 -8.77
C ASP A 155 -17.29 0.39 -7.80
N ILE A 156 -18.01 1.39 -8.32
CA ILE A 156 -18.78 2.35 -7.52
C ILE A 156 -19.85 1.65 -6.64
N GLU A 157 -20.46 0.57 -7.14
CA GLU A 157 -21.48 -0.19 -6.41
C GLU A 157 -20.87 -1.00 -5.25
N ASN A 158 -19.61 -1.40 -5.40
CA ASN A 158 -18.82 -2.15 -4.43
C ASN A 158 -17.80 -1.27 -3.68
N SER A 159 -18.16 0.00 -3.41
CA SER A 159 -17.38 0.93 -2.59
C SER A 159 -16.04 1.40 -3.20
N GLY A 160 -15.92 1.36 -4.54
CA GLY A 160 -14.77 1.81 -5.33
C GLY A 160 -15.01 3.09 -6.15
N PRO A 161 -14.07 3.50 -7.02
CA PRO A 161 -12.86 2.78 -7.42
C PRO A 161 -11.78 2.73 -6.34
N THR A 162 -11.92 3.54 -5.29
CA THR A 162 -10.98 3.57 -4.17
C THR A 162 -11.69 3.68 -2.81
N ARG A 163 -11.05 3.08 -1.80
CA ARG A 163 -11.55 3.06 -0.41
C ARG A 163 -10.40 3.16 0.59
N VAL A 164 -10.58 3.88 1.69
CA VAL A 164 -9.62 3.86 2.81
C VAL A 164 -9.82 2.59 3.64
N ILE A 165 -8.73 1.88 3.93
CA ILE A 165 -8.72 0.68 4.76
C ILE A 165 -7.69 0.86 5.87
N PHE A 166 -8.10 0.64 7.13
CA PHE A 166 -7.19 0.59 8.28
C PHE A 166 -6.84 -0.86 8.65
N PRO A 167 -5.64 -1.12 9.20
CA PRO A 167 -5.17 -2.47 9.51
C PRO A 167 -5.55 -2.94 10.93
N TYR A 168 -6.85 -2.94 11.28
CA TYR A 168 -7.32 -3.18 12.66
C TYR A 168 -6.80 -4.44 13.35
N ASP A 169 -6.65 -5.54 12.61
CA ASP A 169 -6.27 -6.83 13.20
C ASP A 169 -4.80 -6.87 13.61
N ALA A 170 -3.95 -6.10 12.91
CA ALA A 170 -2.51 -6.03 13.20
C ALA A 170 -2.16 -4.97 14.24
N PHE A 171 -3.05 -4.00 14.50
CA PHE A 171 -2.82 -2.85 15.37
C PHE A 171 -3.98 -2.66 16.35
N PRO A 172 -3.94 -3.34 17.51
CA PRO A 172 -5.02 -3.30 18.52
C PRO A 172 -5.27 -1.91 19.12
N GLU A 173 -4.33 -0.98 18.99
CA GLU A 173 -4.49 0.41 19.41
C GLU A 173 -5.46 1.21 18.53
N ILE A 174 -5.81 0.71 17.34
CA ILE A 174 -6.81 1.34 16.48
C ILE A 174 -8.20 0.99 17.03
N ASP A 175 -8.89 1.99 17.58
CA ASP A 175 -10.24 1.82 18.08
C ASP A 175 -11.22 1.55 16.92
N ARG A 176 -11.72 0.32 16.82
CA ARG A 176 -12.62 -0.09 15.73
C ARG A 176 -13.92 0.69 15.69
N VAL A 177 -14.38 1.25 16.80
CA VAL A 177 -15.66 1.99 16.85
C VAL A 177 -15.46 3.41 16.32
N SER A 178 -14.38 4.07 16.73
CA SER A 178 -14.08 5.44 16.31
C SER A 178 -13.49 5.53 14.90
N TYR A 179 -12.71 4.54 14.47
CA TYR A 179 -12.03 4.57 13.16
C TYR A 179 -12.86 3.97 12.02
N LYS A 180 -13.93 3.22 12.28
CA LYS A 180 -14.75 2.60 11.21
C LYS A 180 -15.33 3.60 10.23
N ASP A 181 -15.64 4.81 10.70
CA ASP A 181 -16.23 5.86 9.88
C ASP A 181 -15.18 6.50 8.95
N LEU A 182 -13.89 6.33 9.25
CA LEU A 182 -12.77 6.77 8.40
C LEU A 182 -12.53 5.85 7.19
N TRP A 183 -13.24 4.71 7.09
CA TRP A 183 -13.19 3.81 5.92
C TRP A 183 -14.05 4.33 4.77
N ILE A 184 -13.80 5.59 4.39
CA ILE A 184 -14.51 6.30 3.34
C ILE A 184 -14.37 5.55 2.00
N TRP A 185 -15.50 5.44 1.29
CA TRP A 185 -15.65 4.78 -0.01
C TRP A 185 -15.71 5.81 -1.14
N ASN A 186 -15.61 5.34 -2.38
CA ASN A 186 -15.86 6.11 -3.60
C ASN A 186 -15.17 7.48 -3.57
N ILE A 187 -13.87 7.52 -3.24
CA ILE A 187 -13.16 8.78 -3.04
C ILE A 187 -13.11 9.55 -4.36
N LYS A 188 -13.53 10.81 -4.31
CA LYS A 188 -13.48 11.79 -5.39
C LYS A 188 -12.23 12.65 -5.29
N SER A 189 -11.92 13.12 -4.08
CA SER A 189 -10.83 14.05 -3.87
C SER A 189 -10.16 13.92 -2.51
N VAL A 190 -8.89 14.34 -2.46
CA VAL A 190 -8.09 14.40 -1.23
C VAL A 190 -7.45 15.77 -1.12
N GLU A 191 -7.84 16.55 -0.10
CA GLU A 191 -7.24 17.85 0.18
C GLU A 191 -6.15 17.70 1.25
N VAL A 192 -4.94 18.15 0.93
CA VAL A 192 -3.83 18.24 1.88
C VAL A 192 -3.95 19.54 2.67
N ARG A 193 -4.01 19.43 4.01
CA ARG A 193 -4.25 20.55 4.94
C ARG A 193 -3.14 20.70 5.96
#